data_AF-A0A085ZJV9-F1
#
_entry.id   AF-A0A085ZJV9-F1
#
_cell.length_a   1.000
_cell.length_b   1.000
_cell.length_c   1.000
_cell.angle_alpha   90.00
_cell.angle_beta   90.00
_cell.angle_gamma   90.00
#
_symmetry.space_group_name_H-M   'P 1'
#
loop_
_entity.id
_entity.type
_entity.pdbx_description
1 polymer ?
#
loop_
_entity_poly.entity_id
_entity_poly.type
_entity_poly.pdbx_seq_one_letter_code
_entity_poly.pdbx_strand_id
1 'polypeptide(L)'
;MPNDLSYTKIEELKKKLREGKFDSNQELIDLIRLDYDPVTAKELLSKVIKSHKDDLYEEAKEAKEVEERSKIAFGAVIVITTFIGMFGDNNGMMILISIIAACCCGYYGNQENPIPAMVGYTIAAMIMPFACGFYFKGRSTFLNLEILIPLLISFGPGLLIKYVLSQILPSN
;
A
#
# COMPACT_ATOMS: atom_id res chain seq x y z
N MET A 1 -7.46 -43.50 17.44
CA MET A 1 -6.45 -42.44 17.56
C MET A 1 -6.93 -41.23 16.77
N PRO A 2 -6.92 -40.02 17.34
CA PRO A 2 -7.31 -38.81 16.61
C PRO A 2 -6.30 -38.53 15.49
N ASN A 3 -6.78 -38.44 14.25
CA ASN A 3 -5.94 -38.22 13.06
C ASN A 3 -5.66 -36.75 12.76
N ASP A 4 -6.32 -35.82 13.46
CA ASP A 4 -6.20 -34.37 13.24
C ASP A 4 -6.10 -33.62 14.57
N LEU A 5 -5.48 -32.43 14.51
CA LEU A 5 -5.49 -31.43 15.58
C LEU A 5 -6.84 -30.71 15.59
N SER A 6 -7.36 -30.37 16.77
CA SER A 6 -8.51 -29.48 16.85
C SER A 6 -8.15 -28.08 16.35
N TYR A 7 -9.12 -27.38 15.75
CA TYR A 7 -8.95 -26.00 15.28
C TYR A 7 -8.39 -25.07 16.35
N THR A 8 -8.87 -25.21 17.60
CA THR A 8 -8.42 -24.42 18.75
C THR A 8 -6.93 -24.64 19.04
N LYS A 9 -6.44 -25.88 18.91
CA LYS A 9 -5.02 -26.21 19.14
C LYS A 9 -4.13 -25.66 18.03
N ILE A 10 -4.61 -25.69 16.79
CA ILE A 10 -3.91 -25.10 15.64
C ILE A 10 -3.74 -23.59 15.83
N GLU A 11 -4.79 -22.91 16.29
CA GLU A 11 -4.78 -21.47 16.52
C GLU A 11 -3.85 -21.08 17.69
N GLU A 12 -3.83 -21.85 18.77
CA GLU A 12 -2.87 -21.68 19.87
C GLU A 12 -1.41 -21.84 19.41
N LEU A 13 -1.13 -22.87 18.60
CA LEU A 13 0.21 -23.09 18.04
C LEU A 13 0.62 -21.95 17.10
N LYS A 14 -0.29 -21.47 16.24
CA LYS A 14 -0.06 -20.29 15.38
C LYS A 14 0.19 -19.02 16.21
N LYS A 15 -0.53 -18.83 17.32
CA LYS A 15 -0.31 -17.70 18.24
C LYS A 15 1.07 -17.77 18.92
N LYS A 16 1.47 -18.95 19.41
CA LYS A 16 2.81 -19.16 19.99
C LYS A 16 3.93 -18.93 18.97
N LEU A 17 3.70 -19.32 17.71
CA LEU A 17 4.61 -19.04 16.59
C LEU A 17 4.74 -17.53 16.34
N ARG A 18 3.62 -16.80 16.30
CA ARG A 18 3.61 -15.32 16.16
C ARG A 18 4.31 -14.61 17.32
N GLU A 19 4.17 -15.11 18.55
CA GLU A 19 4.79 -14.53 19.76
C GLU A 19 6.27 -14.93 19.94
N GLY A 20 6.84 -15.78 19.08
CA GLY A 20 8.22 -16.25 19.21
C GLY A 20 8.48 -17.19 20.39
N LYS A 21 7.43 -17.74 21.02
CA LYS A 21 7.50 -18.64 22.19
C LYS A 21 7.38 -20.11 21.82
N PHE A 22 7.41 -20.42 20.52
CA PHE A 22 7.21 -21.77 20.02
C PHE A 22 8.49 -22.62 20.14
N ASP A 23 8.42 -23.69 20.92
CA ASP A 23 9.45 -24.72 20.99
C ASP A 23 8.91 -26.03 20.40
N SER A 24 9.43 -26.39 19.22
CA SER A 24 9.04 -27.59 18.49
C SER A 24 9.17 -28.88 19.31
N ASN A 25 10.13 -28.94 20.23
CA ASN A 25 10.37 -30.14 21.05
C ASN A 25 9.36 -30.22 22.20
N GLN A 26 9.02 -29.09 22.82
CA GLN A 26 8.04 -29.06 23.92
C GLN A 26 6.63 -29.35 23.40
N GLU A 27 6.24 -28.75 22.28
CA GLU A 27 4.92 -28.99 21.68
C GLU A 27 4.78 -30.44 21.17
N LEU A 28 5.87 -31.05 20.70
CA LEU A 28 5.88 -32.47 20.32
C LEU A 28 5.70 -33.39 21.54
N ILE A 29 6.36 -33.08 22.67
CA ILE A 29 6.17 -33.80 23.94
C ILE A 29 4.72 -33.65 24.43
N ASP A 30 4.14 -32.46 24.34
CA ASP A 30 2.76 -32.22 24.76
C ASP A 30 1.74 -32.88 23.84
N LEU A 31 2.02 -33.04 22.54
CA LEU A 31 1.19 -33.84 21.63
C LEU A 31 1.29 -35.34 21.92
N ILE A 32 2.49 -35.84 22.24
CA ILE A 32 2.69 -37.24 22.65
C ILE A 32 1.97 -37.53 23.98
N ARG A 33 1.96 -36.58 24.92
CA ARG A 33 1.18 -36.67 26.18
C ARG A 33 -0.33 -36.69 25.98
N LEU A 34 -0.80 -36.22 24.82
CA LEU A 34 -2.22 -36.23 24.43
C LEU A 34 -2.58 -37.48 23.61
N ASP A 35 -1.77 -38.54 23.70
CA ASP A 35 -2.01 -39.85 23.08
C ASP A 35 -1.90 -39.85 21.53
N TYR A 36 -1.20 -38.86 20.95
CA TYR A 36 -0.83 -38.88 19.54
C TYR A 36 0.44 -39.70 19.32
N ASP A 37 0.47 -40.47 18.24
CA ASP A 37 1.68 -41.20 17.83
C ASP A 37 2.82 -40.21 17.49
N PRO A 38 4.08 -40.48 17.89
CA PRO A 38 5.20 -39.55 17.68
C PRO A 38 5.43 -39.17 16.22
N VAL A 39 5.14 -40.07 15.28
CA VAL A 39 5.28 -39.81 13.84
C VAL A 39 4.18 -38.87 13.38
N THR A 40 2.93 -39.16 13.76
CA THR A 40 1.76 -38.33 13.44
C THR A 40 1.84 -36.94 14.07
N ALA A 41 2.31 -36.84 15.32
CA ALA A 41 2.51 -35.56 16.01
C ALA A 41 3.52 -34.67 15.29
N LYS A 42 4.62 -35.24 14.80
CA LYS A 42 5.65 -34.52 14.03
C LYS A 42 5.11 -34.01 12.69
N GLU A 43 4.33 -34.83 11.99
CA GLU A 43 3.71 -34.45 10.72
C GLU A 43 2.68 -33.33 10.91
N LEU A 44 1.82 -33.45 11.91
CA LEU A 44 0.80 -32.45 12.25
C LEU A 44 1.43 -31.11 12.63
N LEU A 45 2.48 -31.13 13.45
CA LEU A 45 3.19 -29.92 13.88
C LEU A 45 3.96 -29.28 12.71
N SER A 46 4.56 -30.07 11.83
CA SER A 46 5.18 -29.61 10.58
C SER A 46 4.16 -28.94 9.64
N LYS A 47 2.96 -29.51 9.51
CA LYS A 47 1.86 -28.95 8.71
C LYS A 47 1.40 -27.59 9.25
N VAL A 48 1.32 -27.42 10.57
CA VAL A 48 0.98 -26.14 11.20
C VAL A 48 2.08 -25.09 10.97
N ILE A 49 3.36 -25.45 11.12
CA ILE A 49 4.48 -24.54 10.83
C ILE A 49 4.47 -24.12 9.36
N LYS A 50 4.24 -25.07 8.44
CA LYS A 50 4.17 -24.78 7.00
C LYS A 50 3.01 -23.86 6.67
N SER A 51 1.80 -24.15 7.18
CA SER A 51 0.65 -23.26 7.01
C SER A 51 0.92 -21.87 7.58
N HIS A 52 1.56 -21.74 8.73
CA HIS A 52 1.87 -20.42 9.29
C HIS A 52 2.89 -19.64 8.42
N LYS A 53 3.87 -20.32 7.83
CA LYS A 53 4.79 -19.71 6.88
C LYS A 53 4.10 -19.28 5.59
N ASP A 54 3.18 -20.10 5.10
CA ASP A 54 2.38 -19.78 3.91
C ASP A 54 1.48 -18.56 4.19
N ASP A 55 0.83 -18.50 5.36
CA ASP A 55 0.03 -17.34 5.79
C ASP A 55 0.89 -16.06 5.86
N LEU A 56 2.09 -16.12 6.47
CA LEU A 56 3.01 -14.97 6.55
C LEU A 56 3.52 -14.54 5.17
N TYR A 57 3.75 -15.50 4.28
CA TYR A 57 4.18 -15.21 2.91
C TYR A 57 3.06 -14.55 2.12
N GLU A 58 1.82 -14.98 2.30
CA GLU A 58 0.64 -14.39 1.68
C GLU A 58 0.39 -12.97 2.20
N GLU A 59 0.41 -12.75 3.52
CA GLU A 59 0.32 -11.41 4.13
C GLU A 59 1.43 -10.46 3.60
N ALA A 60 2.68 -10.94 3.52
CA ALA A 60 3.79 -10.15 3.00
C ALA A 60 3.65 -9.85 1.49
N LYS A 61 3.12 -10.80 0.73
CA LYS A 61 2.88 -10.64 -0.71
C LYS A 61 1.77 -9.63 -0.96
N GLU A 62 0.66 -9.70 -0.23
CA GLU A 62 -0.44 -8.75 -0.32
C GLU A 62 0.03 -7.33 0.02
N ALA A 63 0.78 -7.16 1.12
CA ALA A 63 1.34 -5.85 1.50
C ALA A 63 2.23 -5.27 0.40
N LYS A 64 3.06 -6.12 -0.23
CA LYS A 64 3.94 -5.70 -1.34
C LYS A 64 3.13 -5.32 -2.59
N GLU A 65 2.09 -6.08 -2.92
CA GLU A 65 1.21 -5.77 -4.05
C GLU A 65 0.47 -4.43 -3.84
N VAL A 66 0.03 -4.14 -2.62
CA VAL A 66 -0.58 -2.85 -2.26
C VAL A 66 0.43 -1.70 -2.40
N GLU A 67 1.66 -1.88 -1.92
CA GLU A 67 2.71 -0.88 -2.03
C GLU A 67 3.09 -0.60 -3.50
N GLU A 68 3.23 -1.65 -4.31
CA GLU A 68 3.52 -1.53 -5.75
C GLU A 68 2.39 -0.80 -6.49
N ARG A 69 1.13 -1.13 -6.21
CA ARG A 69 -0.03 -0.41 -6.77
C ARG A 69 -0.03 1.07 -6.39
N SER A 70 0.29 1.40 -5.14
CA SER A 70 0.37 2.78 -4.68
C SER A 70 1.46 3.58 -5.41
N LYS A 71 2.64 2.97 -5.60
CA LYS A 71 3.74 3.58 -6.36
C LYS A 71 3.39 3.81 -7.83
N ILE A 72 2.77 2.82 -8.49
CA ILE A 72 2.34 2.94 -9.88
C ILE A 72 1.29 4.04 -10.03
N ALA A 73 0.30 4.07 -9.13
CA ALA A 73 -0.73 5.09 -9.15
C ALA A 73 -0.15 6.49 -8.92
N PHE A 74 0.77 6.66 -7.97
CA PHE A 74 1.44 7.93 -7.72
C PHE A 74 2.24 8.40 -8.94
N GLY A 75 3.03 7.50 -9.55
CA GLY A 75 3.77 7.79 -10.77
C GLY A 75 2.87 8.19 -11.94
N ALA A 76 1.74 7.49 -12.12
CA ALA A 76 0.75 7.81 -13.15
C ALA A 76 0.16 9.22 -12.96
N VAL A 77 -0.20 9.59 -11.72
CA VAL A 77 -0.72 10.94 -11.42
C VAL A 77 0.33 12.00 -11.74
N ILE A 78 1.59 11.81 -11.36
CA ILE A 78 2.67 12.75 -11.70
C ILE A 78 2.77 12.95 -13.21
N VAL A 79 2.82 11.86 -13.98
CA VAL A 79 2.99 11.94 -15.44
C VAL A 79 1.80 12.63 -16.08
N ILE A 80 0.57 12.25 -15.73
CA ILE A 80 -0.66 12.82 -16.30
C ILE A 80 -0.79 14.30 -15.96
N THR A 81 -0.62 14.66 -14.69
CA THR A 81 -0.77 16.05 -14.22
C THR A 81 0.32 16.95 -14.79
N THR A 82 1.56 16.47 -14.90
CA THR A 82 2.67 17.23 -15.50
C THR A 82 2.45 17.43 -17.00
N PHE A 83 2.05 16.38 -17.72
CA PHE A 83 1.75 16.47 -19.15
C PHE A 83 0.65 17.50 -19.43
N ILE A 84 -0.43 17.44 -18.64
CA ILE A 84 -1.53 18.40 -18.74
C ILE A 84 -1.09 19.81 -18.34
N GLY A 85 -0.27 19.96 -17.29
CA GLY A 85 0.24 21.25 -16.85
C GLY A 85 1.18 21.92 -17.87
N MET A 86 1.90 21.13 -18.68
CA MET A 86 2.80 21.64 -19.71
C MET A 86 2.12 21.90 -21.05
N PHE A 87 1.25 21.00 -21.51
CA PHE A 87 0.67 21.04 -22.85
C PHE A 87 -0.80 21.48 -22.89
N GLY A 88 -1.48 21.52 -21.74
CA GLY A 88 -2.92 21.76 -21.63
C GLY A 88 -3.34 23.22 -21.60
N ASP A 89 -2.38 24.16 -21.60
CA ASP A 89 -2.56 25.63 -21.67
C ASP A 89 -3.87 26.15 -21.03
N ASN A 90 -3.95 26.13 -19.69
CA ASN A 90 -5.10 26.56 -18.87
C ASN A 90 -6.50 26.12 -19.37
N ASN A 91 -6.59 25.10 -20.22
CA ASN A 91 -7.83 24.64 -20.80
C ASN A 91 -8.60 23.91 -19.70
N GLY A 92 -9.72 24.50 -19.27
CA GLY A 92 -10.54 23.97 -18.18
C GLY A 92 -10.93 22.50 -18.38
N MET A 93 -11.11 22.04 -19.63
CA MET A 93 -11.39 20.63 -19.93
C MET A 93 -10.22 19.70 -19.60
N MET A 94 -8.98 20.10 -19.95
CA MET A 94 -7.78 19.32 -19.65
C MET A 94 -7.53 19.24 -18.14
N ILE A 95 -7.75 20.33 -17.42
CA ILE A 95 -7.64 20.37 -15.95
C ILE A 95 -8.67 19.43 -15.31
N LEU A 96 -9.89 19.39 -15.83
CA LEU A 96 -10.95 18.52 -15.33
C LEU A 96 -10.60 17.03 -15.55
N ILE A 97 -10.06 16.68 -16.72
CA ILE A 97 -9.54 15.33 -17.00
C ILE A 97 -8.40 14.96 -16.04
N SER A 98 -7.49 15.88 -15.77
CA SER A 98 -6.40 15.71 -14.79
C SER A 98 -6.93 15.39 -13.39
N ILE A 99 -7.95 16.11 -12.95
CA ILE A 99 -8.61 15.90 -11.65
C ILE A 99 -9.30 14.54 -11.59
N ILE A 100 -10.03 14.15 -12.63
CA ILE A 100 -10.69 12.84 -12.69
C ILE A 100 -9.66 11.72 -12.64
N ALA A 101 -8.59 11.82 -13.43
CA ALA A 101 -7.50 10.86 -13.43
C ALA A 101 -6.83 10.76 -12.04
N ALA A 102 -6.56 11.90 -11.39
CA ALA A 102 -5.99 11.95 -10.06
C ALA A 102 -6.90 11.30 -9.00
N CYS A 103 -8.21 11.52 -9.07
CA CYS A 103 -9.20 10.84 -8.23
C CYS A 103 -9.17 9.32 -8.45
N CYS A 104 -9.23 8.87 -9.71
CA CYS A 104 -9.23 7.45 -10.04
C CYS A 104 -7.95 6.75 -9.57
N CYS A 105 -6.78 7.37 -9.80
CA CYS A 105 -5.51 6.84 -9.33
C CYS A 105 -5.39 6.88 -7.80
N GLY A 106 -5.92 7.91 -7.14
CA GLY A 106 -5.95 8.01 -5.67
C GLY A 106 -6.76 6.88 -5.04
N TYR A 107 -7.94 6.59 -5.61
CA TYR A 107 -8.80 5.50 -5.18
C TYR A 107 -8.21 4.12 -5.45
N TYR A 108 -7.69 3.89 -6.67
CA TYR A 108 -7.15 2.59 -7.07
C TYR A 108 -5.82 2.26 -6.37
N GLY A 109 -4.96 3.26 -6.19
CA GLY A 109 -3.61 3.09 -5.64
C GLY A 109 -3.54 2.96 -4.13
N ASN A 110 -4.53 3.45 -3.37
CA ASN A 110 -4.52 3.41 -1.91
C ASN A 110 -5.85 2.86 -1.39
N GLN A 111 -6.03 1.54 -1.46
CA GLN A 111 -7.27 0.88 -1.06
C GLN A 111 -7.52 0.94 0.45
N GLU A 112 -6.48 0.96 1.29
CA GLU A 112 -6.60 1.10 2.75
C GLU A 112 -7.09 2.50 3.16
N ASN A 113 -6.74 3.54 2.38
CA ASN A 113 -7.06 4.93 2.67
C ASN A 113 -7.33 5.72 1.37
N PRO A 114 -8.46 5.45 0.69
CA PRO A 114 -8.72 6.01 -0.62
C PRO A 114 -9.04 7.51 -0.55
N ILE A 115 -9.80 7.94 0.47
CA ILE A 115 -10.28 9.32 0.58
C ILE A 115 -9.11 10.32 0.76
N PRO A 116 -8.17 10.13 1.71
CA PRO A 116 -7.00 11.02 1.83
C PRO A 116 -6.16 11.08 0.56
N ALA A 117 -5.98 9.94 -0.11
CA ALA A 117 -5.18 9.85 -1.33
C ALA A 117 -5.84 10.57 -2.51
N MET A 118 -7.15 10.41 -2.69
CA MET A 118 -7.93 11.13 -3.70
C MET A 118 -7.80 12.63 -3.49
N VAL A 119 -8.09 13.12 -2.29
CA VAL A 119 -8.05 14.57 -2.00
C VAL A 119 -6.65 15.15 -2.22
N GLY A 120 -5.61 14.47 -1.72
CA GLY A 120 -4.23 14.92 -1.90
C GLY A 120 -3.80 14.98 -3.37
N TYR A 121 -4.14 13.96 -4.16
CA TYR A 121 -3.80 13.93 -5.58
C TYR A 121 -4.63 14.92 -6.41
N THR A 122 -5.90 15.14 -6.07
CA THR A 122 -6.74 16.16 -6.70
C THR A 122 -6.18 17.56 -6.48
N ILE A 123 -5.72 17.86 -5.26
CA ILE A 123 -5.13 19.16 -4.95
C ILE A 123 -3.82 19.36 -5.73
N ALA A 124 -2.98 18.33 -5.81
CA ALA A 124 -1.79 18.37 -6.65
C ALA A 124 -2.14 18.61 -8.13
N ALA A 125 -3.09 17.85 -8.67
CA ALA A 125 -3.56 17.97 -10.05
C ALA A 125 -4.13 19.36 -10.38
N MET A 126 -4.82 19.98 -9.42
CA MET A 126 -5.37 21.33 -9.56
C MET A 126 -4.28 22.40 -9.53
N ILE A 127 -3.28 22.28 -8.65
CA ILE A 127 -2.20 23.27 -8.50
C ILE A 127 -1.20 23.17 -9.66
N MET A 128 -0.97 21.99 -10.23
CA MET A 128 0.07 21.74 -11.23
C MET A 128 0.01 22.69 -12.45
N PRO A 129 -1.13 22.92 -13.12
CA PRO A 129 -1.23 23.87 -14.24
C PRO A 129 -0.84 25.30 -13.84
N PHE A 130 -1.25 25.75 -12.64
CA PHE A 130 -0.89 27.08 -12.13
C PHE A 130 0.59 27.17 -11.76
N ALA A 131 1.16 26.11 -11.19
CA ALA A 131 2.57 26.05 -10.84
C ALA A 131 3.45 26.09 -12.10
N CYS A 132 3.09 25.32 -13.14
CA CYS A 132 3.74 25.38 -14.45
C CYS A 132 3.60 26.77 -15.08
N GLY A 133 2.38 27.31 -15.11
CA GLY A 133 2.12 28.63 -15.69
C GLY A 133 2.84 29.77 -14.96
N PHE A 134 2.96 29.72 -13.64
CA PHE A 134 3.70 30.69 -12.84
C PHE A 134 5.22 30.57 -13.05
N TYR A 135 5.74 29.35 -13.00
CA TYR A 135 7.17 29.09 -13.06
C TYR A 135 7.76 29.32 -14.46
N PHE A 136 7.02 28.96 -15.52
CA PHE A 136 7.47 29.11 -16.90
C PHE A 136 7.14 30.47 -17.52
N LYS A 137 6.47 31.36 -16.79
CA LYS A 137 6.08 32.69 -17.29
C LYS A 137 7.30 33.51 -17.70
N GLY A 138 7.39 33.85 -19.00
CA GLY A 138 8.42 34.74 -19.54
C GLY A 138 9.77 34.08 -19.87
N ARG A 139 9.85 32.74 -19.87
CA ARG A 139 11.05 31.99 -20.27
C ARG A 139 10.85 31.29 -21.62
N SER A 140 11.84 31.39 -22.51
CA SER A 140 11.82 30.82 -23.86
C SER A 140 12.60 29.52 -24.02
N THR A 141 13.39 29.15 -23.01
CA THR A 141 14.22 27.93 -22.97
C THR A 141 14.14 27.31 -21.58
N PHE A 142 14.02 25.98 -21.53
CA PHE A 142 13.87 25.23 -20.29
C PHE A 142 14.93 24.14 -20.22
N LEU A 143 15.58 24.00 -19.07
CA LEU A 143 16.32 22.80 -18.72
C LEU A 143 15.33 21.76 -18.16
N ASN A 144 15.43 20.49 -18.57
CA ASN A 144 14.49 19.43 -18.15
C ASN A 144 14.36 19.27 -16.62
N LEU A 145 15.40 19.65 -15.86
CA LEU A 145 15.39 19.63 -14.39
C LEU A 145 14.45 20.68 -13.78
N GLU A 146 14.06 21.72 -14.51
CA GLU A 146 13.22 22.79 -13.98
C GLU A 146 11.76 22.38 -13.75
N ILE A 147 11.32 21.25 -14.30
CA ILE A 147 9.99 20.64 -14.06
C ILE A 147 9.83 20.15 -12.61
N LEU A 148 10.94 19.89 -11.91
CA LEU A 148 10.91 19.50 -10.50
C LEU A 148 10.33 20.61 -9.60
N ILE A 149 10.50 21.88 -9.95
CA ILE A 149 10.04 23.00 -9.11
C ILE A 149 8.50 23.09 -9.13
N PRO A 150 7.82 23.13 -10.30
CA PRO A 150 6.37 23.02 -10.36
C PRO A 150 5.82 21.76 -9.68
N LEU A 151 6.51 20.63 -9.83
CA LEU A 151 6.12 19.37 -9.22
C LEU A 151 6.15 19.45 -7.69
N LEU A 152 7.20 20.00 -7.10
CA LEU A 152 7.29 20.20 -5.64
C LEU A 152 6.23 21.18 -5.12
N ILE A 153 5.98 22.27 -5.85
CA ILE A 153 4.95 23.27 -5.48
C ILE A 153 3.55 22.68 -5.52
N SER A 154 3.28 21.78 -6.47
CA SER A 154 2.00 21.10 -6.63
C SER A 154 1.81 19.94 -5.65
N PHE A 155 2.75 19.00 -5.63
CA PHE A 155 2.63 17.78 -4.83
C PHE A 155 2.96 18.00 -3.36
N GLY A 156 3.77 19.00 -2.98
CA GLY A 156 4.08 19.29 -1.58
C GLY A 156 2.83 19.53 -0.73
N PRO A 157 1.98 20.52 -1.07
CA PRO A 157 0.71 20.76 -0.39
C PRO A 157 -0.26 19.57 -0.46
N GLY A 158 -0.35 18.92 -1.62
CA GLY A 158 -1.23 17.75 -1.81
C GLY A 158 -0.85 16.56 -0.94
N LEU A 159 0.45 16.27 -0.81
CA LEU A 159 0.95 15.20 0.06
C LEU A 159 0.85 15.55 1.54
N LEU A 160 1.04 16.83 1.91
CA LEU A 160 0.78 17.30 3.28
C LEU A 160 -0.68 17.09 3.68
N ILE A 161 -1.61 17.45 2.80
CA ILE A 161 -3.05 17.26 3.06
C ILE A 161 -3.41 15.79 3.11
N LYS A 162 -2.87 14.96 2.21
CA LYS A 162 -2.99 13.49 2.28
C LYS A 162 -2.52 12.98 3.65
N TYR A 163 -1.35 13.41 4.10
CA TYR A 163 -0.78 12.98 5.38
C TYR A 163 -1.66 13.35 6.56
N VAL A 164 -2.11 14.62 6.63
CA VAL A 164 -3.00 15.09 7.70
C VAL A 164 -4.33 14.34 7.69
N LEU A 165 -4.94 14.14 6.51
CA LEU A 165 -6.21 13.43 6.39
C LEU A 165 -6.08 11.94 6.75
N SER A 166 -4.97 11.29 6.37
CA SER A 166 -4.70 9.90 6.75
C SER A 166 -4.50 9.70 8.26
N GLN A 167 -4.19 10.75 9.02
CA GLN A 167 -4.14 10.66 10.50
C GLN A 167 -5.50 10.88 11.16
N ILE A 168 -6.41 11.59 10.49
CA ILE A 168 -7.72 11.96 11.04
C ILE A 168 -8.78 10.92 10.67
N LEU A 169 -8.70 10.38 9.45
CA LEU A 169 -9.63 9.36 8.96
C LEU A 169 -9.07 7.97 9.27
N PRO A 170 -9.84 7.09 9.94
CA PRO A 170 -9.40 5.71 10.17
C PRO A 170 -9.24 4.98 8.83
N SER A 171 -8.19 4.17 8.71
CA SER A 171 -8.08 3.19 7.63
C SER A 171 -9.21 2.20 7.76
N ASN A 172 -9.98 2.01 6.68
CA ASN A 172 -11.03 0.99 6.63
C ASN A 172 -10.44 -0.40 6.52
#